data_AF-A0A914NZS8-F1
#
_entry.id   AF-A0A914NZS8-F1
#
_cell.length_a   1.000
_cell.length_b   1.000
_cell.length_c   1.000
_cell.angle_alpha   90.00
_cell.angle_beta   90.00
_cell.angle_gamma   90.00
#
_symmetry.space_group_name_H-M   'P 1'
#
loop_
_entity.id
_entity.type
_entity.pdbx_description
1 polymer ?
#
loop_
_entity_poly.entity_id
_entity_poly.type
_entity_poly.pdbx_seq_one_letter_code
_entity_poly.pdbx_strand_id
1 'polypeptide(L)'
;MVELTVGRLPWAGYSRHEKDKIAESKRKARTLERRTFLSHCPSLYELMMDVIDRWEFDTMPDYDGLYVVITRLLDVIGVKFDDIYDWETLDKYKEIPASTTSEDEKLKLFDHCIFVSHAELQKLVEKPLSLE
;
A
#
# COMPACT_ATOMS: atom_id res chain seq x y z
N MET A 1 -3.64 2.82 -4.42
CA MET A 1 -2.97 2.28 -3.22
C MET A 1 -2.36 3.40 -2.38
N VAL A 2 -1.29 4.08 -2.79
CA VAL A 2 -0.70 5.20 -1.99
C VAL A 2 -1.74 6.25 -1.57
N GLU A 3 -2.62 6.66 -2.48
CA GLU A 3 -3.69 7.61 -2.18
C GLU A 3 -4.68 7.11 -1.12
N LEU A 4 -4.96 5.81 -1.06
CA LEU A 4 -5.84 5.23 -0.06
C LEU A 4 -5.17 5.21 1.32
N THR A 5 -3.87 4.95 1.37
CA THR A 5 -3.09 4.90 2.61
C THR A 5 -2.80 6.29 3.18
N VAL A 6 -2.40 7.23 2.32
CA VAL A 6 -1.94 8.58 2.71
C VAL A 6 -3.07 9.62 2.60
N GLY A 7 -4.17 9.29 1.91
CA GLY A 7 -5.33 10.15 1.71
C GLY A 7 -5.20 11.16 0.55
N ARG A 8 -3.99 11.38 0.01
CA ARG A 8 -3.77 12.28 -1.13
C ARG A 8 -2.50 11.97 -1.90
N LEU A 9 -2.50 12.27 -3.20
CA LEU A 9 -1.28 12.25 -4.03
C LEU A 9 -0.58 13.63 -4.05
N PRO A 10 0.75 13.68 -4.22
CA PRO A 10 1.49 14.94 -4.30
C PRO A 10 1.00 15.91 -5.40
N TRP A 11 0.47 15.36 -6.50
CA TRP A 11 -0.06 16.15 -7.61
C TRP A 11 -1.56 16.42 -7.53
N ALA A 12 -2.25 16.03 -6.45
CA ALA A 12 -3.70 16.22 -6.32
C ALA A 12 -4.13 17.70 -6.31
N GLY A 13 -3.24 18.61 -5.91
CA GLY A 13 -3.51 20.06 -5.84
C GLY A 13 -3.27 20.83 -7.14
N TYR A 14 -2.72 20.20 -8.19
CA TYR A 14 -2.44 20.89 -9.45
C TYR A 14 -3.67 20.94 -10.37
N SER A 15 -3.85 22.06 -11.06
CA SER A 15 -4.89 22.19 -12.07
C SER A 15 -4.56 21.37 -13.33
N ARG A 16 -5.59 20.99 -14.11
CA ARG A 16 -5.43 20.25 -15.38
C ARG A 16 -4.54 20.96 -16.42
N HIS A 17 -4.36 22.27 -16.26
CA HIS A 17 -3.55 23.12 -17.13
C HIS A 17 -2.06 23.10 -16.74
N GLU A 18 -1.74 22.68 -15.52
CA GLU A 18 -0.38 22.62 -14.99
C GLU A 18 0.27 21.25 -15.26
N LYS A 19 0.18 20.78 -16.51
CA LYS A 19 0.63 19.43 -16.91
C LYS A 19 2.11 19.19 -16.60
N ASP A 20 2.95 20.21 -16.78
CA ASP A 20 4.39 20.10 -16.53
C ASP A 20 4.69 19.88 -15.04
N LYS A 21 3.95 20.55 -14.15
CA LYS A 21 4.09 20.35 -12.69
C LYS A 21 3.62 18.96 -12.27
N ILE A 22 2.52 18.48 -12.84
CA ILE A 22 2.02 17.12 -12.61
C ILE A 22 3.04 16.08 -13.08
N ALA A 23 3.60 16.26 -14.29
CA ALA A 23 4.60 15.37 -14.85
C ALA A 23 5.87 15.32 -13.99
N GLU A 24 6.37 16.48 -13.55
CA GLU A 24 7.55 16.56 -12.69
C GLU A 24 7.29 15.93 -11.32
N SER A 25 6.14 16.19 -10.71
CA SER A 25 5.75 15.57 -9.44
C SER A 25 5.69 14.03 -9.53
N LYS A 26 5.13 13.49 -10.63
CA LYS A 26 5.12 12.05 -10.90
C LYS A 26 6.53 11.48 -11.09
N ARG A 27 7.39 12.19 -11.84
CA ARG A 27 8.79 11.78 -12.07
C ARG A 27 9.56 11.71 -10.75
N LYS A 28 9.41 12.71 -9.89
CA LYS A 28 10.03 12.76 -8.56
C LYS A 28 9.59 11.58 -7.69
N ALA A 29 8.28 11.30 -7.65
CA ALA A 29 7.72 10.17 -6.90
C ALA A 29 8.25 8.80 -7.39
N ARG A 30 8.58 8.68 -8.68
CA ARG A 30 9.19 7.48 -9.26
C ARG A 30 10.71 7.40 -9.09
N THR A 31 11.41 8.49 -8.78
CA THR A 31 12.89 8.54 -8.78
C THR A 31 13.44 9.03 -7.44
N LEU A 32 13.93 10.27 -7.37
CA LEU A 32 14.66 10.85 -6.24
C LEU A 32 13.86 10.90 -4.94
N GLU A 33 12.54 11.09 -5.04
CA GLU A 33 11.66 11.28 -3.90
C GLU A 33 10.81 10.04 -3.62
N ARG A 34 11.13 8.87 -4.21
CA ARG A 34 10.36 7.63 -4.03
C ARG A 34 10.26 7.23 -2.56
N ARG A 35 11.37 7.25 -1.83
CA ARG A 35 11.41 6.88 -0.42
C ARG A 35 10.55 7.82 0.44
N THR A 36 10.59 9.11 0.13
CA THR A 36 9.74 10.12 0.79
C THR A 36 8.27 9.95 0.42
N PHE A 37 7.98 9.62 -0.84
CA PHE A 37 6.63 9.37 -1.32
C PHE A 37 5.98 8.14 -0.65
N LEU A 38 6.78 7.13 -0.33
CA LEU A 38 6.33 5.88 0.29
C LEU A 38 6.56 5.82 1.81
N SER A 39 6.99 6.90 2.46
CA SER A 39 7.43 6.86 3.87
C SER A 39 6.35 6.46 4.87
N HIS A 40 5.07 6.64 4.53
CA HIS A 40 3.90 6.26 5.33
C HIS A 40 3.13 5.09 4.72
N CYS A 41 3.73 4.39 3.76
CA CYS A 41 3.15 3.23 3.12
C CYS A 41 3.82 1.94 3.63
N PRO A 42 3.12 0.80 3.58
CA PRO A 42 3.76 -0.51 3.77
C PRO A 42 4.96 -0.67 2.84
N SER A 43 6.03 -1.26 3.34
CA SER A 43 7.26 -1.56 2.58
C SER A 43 7.01 -2.39 1.32
N LEU A 44 5.89 -3.14 1.29
CA LEU A 44 5.40 -3.84 0.11
C LEU A 44 5.22 -2.93 -1.10
N TYR A 45 4.87 -1.66 -0.89
CA TYR A 45 4.63 -0.73 -1.98
C TYR A 45 5.91 -0.42 -2.76
N GLU A 46 7.06 -0.38 -2.07
CA GLU A 46 8.36 -0.21 -2.71
C GLU A 46 8.71 -1.44 -3.57
N LEU A 47 8.51 -2.64 -3.03
CA LEU A 47 8.70 -3.89 -3.77
C LEU A 47 7.80 -3.98 -5.01
N MET A 48 6.52 -3.65 -4.88
CA MET A 48 5.59 -3.66 -6.02
C MET A 48 6.00 -2.65 -7.09
N MET A 49 6.44 -1.44 -6.69
CA MET A 49 6.95 -0.45 -7.64
C MET A 49 8.19 -0.96 -8.38
N ASP A 50 9.12 -1.62 -7.69
CA ASP A 50 10.32 -2.20 -8.30
C ASP A 50 10.00 -3.34 -9.27
N VAL A 51 8.95 -4.12 -9.02
CA VAL A 51 8.47 -5.16 -9.95
C VAL A 51 7.83 -4.52 -11.18
N ILE A 52 6.93 -3.55 -10.98
CA ILE A 52 6.22 -2.88 -12.07
C ILE A 52 7.18 -2.11 -12.97
N ASP A 53 8.17 -1.41 -12.40
CA ASP A 53 9.14 -0.62 -13.17
C ASP A 53 10.11 -1.50 -13.99
N ARG A 54 10.18 -2.81 -13.72
CA ARG A 54 11.00 -3.77 -14.49
C ARG A 54 10.30 -4.31 -15.74
N TRP A 55 8.99 -4.18 -15.85
CA TRP A 55 8.24 -4.69 -17.00
C TRP A 55 8.50 -3.84 -18.24
N GLU A 56 8.72 -4.52 -19.36
CA GLU A 56 8.77 -3.89 -20.67
C GLU A 56 7.34 -3.62 -21.19
N PHE A 57 7.24 -2.83 -22.24
CA PHE A 57 5.94 -2.39 -22.78
C PHE A 57 5.02 -3.55 -23.20
N ASP A 58 5.60 -4.63 -23.73
CA ASP A 58 4.94 -5.84 -24.20
C ASP A 58 4.97 -6.99 -23.18
N THR A 59 5.56 -6.77 -22.00
CA THR A 59 5.60 -7.77 -20.93
C THR A 59 4.19 -8.06 -20.45
N MET A 60 3.81 -9.33 -20.40
CA MET A 60 2.57 -9.75 -19.74
C MET A 60 2.77 -9.65 -18.22
N PRO A 61 1.99 -8.82 -17.51
CA PRO A 61 2.12 -8.66 -16.07
C PRO A 61 1.85 -9.95 -15.32
N ASP A 62 2.72 -10.30 -14.37
CA ASP A 62 2.53 -11.41 -13.44
C ASP A 62 1.59 -11.01 -12.29
N TYR A 63 0.29 -11.02 -12.57
CA TYR A 63 -0.74 -10.67 -11.58
C TYR A 63 -0.85 -11.71 -10.46
N ASP A 64 -0.61 -12.99 -10.76
CA ASP A 64 -0.66 -14.07 -9.78
C ASP A 64 0.45 -13.91 -8.75
N GLY A 65 1.67 -13.59 -9.21
CA GLY A 65 2.80 -13.26 -8.34
C GLY A 65 2.50 -12.08 -7.42
N LEU A 66 1.94 -10.98 -7.96
CA LEU A 66 1.54 -9.83 -7.14
C LEU A 66 0.48 -10.20 -6.09
N TYR A 67 -0.49 -11.03 -6.46
CA TYR A 67 -1.54 -11.48 -5.54
C TYR A 67 -0.96 -12.31 -4.40
N VAL A 68 -0.08 -13.27 -4.69
CA VAL A 68 0.60 -14.10 -3.69
C VAL A 68 1.35 -13.26 -2.67
N VAL A 69 2.06 -12.22 -3.10
CA VAL A 69 2.81 -11.34 -2.18
C VAL A 69 1.87 -10.58 -1.26
N ILE A 70 0.76 -10.05 -1.78
CA ILE A 70 -0.24 -9.35 -0.96
C ILE A 70 -0.87 -10.32 0.05
N THR A 71 -1.29 -11.51 -0.36
CA THR A 71 -1.90 -12.50 0.54
C THR A 71 -0.93 -12.96 1.63
N ARG A 72 0.33 -13.20 1.28
CA ARG A 72 1.38 -13.52 2.28
C ARG A 72 1.59 -12.41 3.29
N LEU A 73 1.49 -11.14 2.87
CA LEU A 73 1.55 -10.02 3.80
C LEU A 73 0.35 -10.04 4.74
N LEU A 74 -0.87 -10.27 4.21
CA LEU A 74 -2.10 -10.40 5.01
C LEU A 74 -1.96 -11.48 6.09
N ASP A 75 -1.42 -12.64 5.73
CA ASP A 75 -1.16 -13.74 6.67
C ASP A 75 -0.19 -13.32 7.80
N VAL A 76 0.89 -12.59 7.46
CA VAL A 76 1.89 -12.11 8.44
C VAL A 76 1.31 -11.08 9.39
N ILE A 77 0.44 -10.19 8.92
CA ILE A 77 -0.24 -9.20 9.77
C ILE A 77 -1.46 -9.78 10.49
N GLY A 78 -1.84 -11.02 10.19
CA GLY A 78 -2.98 -11.70 10.81
C GLY A 78 -4.34 -11.17 10.36
N VAL A 79 -4.40 -10.54 9.19
CA VAL A 79 -5.64 -10.02 8.57
C VAL A 79 -6.14 -11.05 7.57
N LYS A 80 -7.44 -11.31 7.59
CA LYS A 80 -8.08 -12.23 6.65
C LYS A 80 -8.78 -11.48 5.53
N PHE A 81 -9.03 -12.17 4.43
CA PHE A 81 -9.70 -11.56 3.28
C PHE A 81 -11.19 -11.27 3.53
N ASP A 82 -11.79 -11.99 4.47
CA ASP A 82 -13.17 -11.82 4.95
C ASP A 82 -13.29 -10.86 6.14
N ASP A 83 -12.19 -10.19 6.52
CA ASP A 83 -12.25 -9.13 7.51
C ASP A 83 -13.09 -7.95 7.01
N ILE A 84 -13.73 -7.28 7.97
CA ILE A 84 -14.71 -6.23 7.71
C ILE A 84 -14.02 -5.00 7.10
N TYR A 85 -14.57 -4.50 6.01
CA TYR A 85 -14.06 -3.27 5.39
C TYR A 85 -14.45 -2.03 6.20
N ASP A 86 -13.66 -0.96 6.07
CA ASP A 86 -13.92 0.32 6.75
C ASP A 86 -15.36 0.82 6.50
N TRP A 87 -15.87 0.67 5.28
CA TRP A 87 -17.22 1.14 4.93
C TRP A 87 -18.35 0.31 5.53
N GLU A 88 -18.13 -0.97 5.83
CA GLU A 88 -19.12 -1.85 6.44
C GLU A 88 -19.34 -1.55 7.93
N THR A 89 -18.43 -0.78 8.53
CA THR A 89 -18.57 -0.29 9.90
C THR A 89 -19.17 1.12 9.99
N LEU A 90 -19.44 1.80 8.87
CA LEU A 90 -19.90 3.21 8.84
C LEU A 90 -21.23 3.46 9.57
N ASP A 91 -22.12 2.46 9.68
CA ASP A 91 -23.34 2.62 10.48
C ASP A 91 -23.05 2.74 11.98
N LYS A 92 -21.92 2.22 12.47
CA LYS A 92 -21.46 2.44 13.86
C LYS A 92 -20.90 3.86 14.07
N TYR A 93 -20.39 4.52 13.04
CA TYR A 93 -19.84 5.89 13.14
C TYR A 93 -20.91 7.00 13.15
N LYS A 94 -22.16 6.69 12.80
CA LYS A 94 -23.27 7.64 12.91
C LYS A 94 -23.73 7.86 14.35
N GLU A 95 -23.43 6.92 15.26
CA GLU A 95 -23.90 6.95 16.65
C GLU A 95 -22.82 7.23 17.70
N ILE A 96 -21.55 7.40 17.29
CA ILE A 96 -20.45 7.68 18.22
C ILE A 96 -20.26 9.21 18.35
N PRO A 97 -20.66 9.86 19.47
CA PRO A 97 -20.11 11.18 19.79
C PRO A 97 -18.59 11.03 19.94
N ALA A 98 -17.82 12.05 19.52
CA ALA A 98 -16.40 12.07 19.18
C ALA A 98 -15.35 11.58 20.21
N SER A 99 -15.70 10.70 21.14
CA SER A 99 -14.80 10.11 22.12
C SER A 99 -15.14 8.63 22.28
N THR A 100 -14.11 7.78 22.23
CA THR A 100 -14.11 6.35 22.61
C THR A 100 -14.30 5.34 21.48
N THR A 101 -13.34 5.28 20.55
CA THR A 101 -12.83 3.99 20.06
C THR A 101 -11.32 4.15 19.98
N SER A 102 -10.58 3.33 20.72
CA SER A 102 -9.15 3.52 20.97
C SER A 102 -8.36 3.60 19.66
N GLU A 103 -7.89 4.79 19.31
CA GLU A 103 -6.99 5.05 18.17
C GLU A 103 -5.73 4.17 18.22
N ASP A 104 -5.36 3.69 19.41
CA ASP A 104 -4.19 2.86 19.66
C ASP A 104 -4.23 1.48 18.98
N GLU A 105 -5.40 0.86 18.76
CA GLU A 105 -5.48 -0.46 18.11
C GLU A 105 -5.34 -0.36 16.59
N LYS A 106 -5.89 0.69 15.99
CA LYS A 106 -5.74 0.97 14.55
C LYS A 106 -4.32 1.39 14.21
N LEU A 107 -3.69 2.21 15.07
CA LEU A 107 -2.28 2.56 14.93
C LEU A 107 -1.39 1.32 15.00
N LYS A 108 -1.65 0.37 15.91
CA LYS A 108 -0.85 -0.86 16.02
C LYS A 108 -0.90 -1.72 14.76
N LEU A 109 -2.05 -1.84 14.12
CA LEU A 109 -2.22 -2.59 12.86
C LEU A 109 -1.52 -1.88 11.68
N PHE A 110 -1.66 -0.55 11.61
CA PHE A 110 -0.96 0.27 10.61
C PHE A 110 0.56 0.23 10.80
N ASP A 111 1.04 0.40 12.03
CA ASP A 111 2.46 0.36 12.38
C ASP A 111 3.05 -1.02 12.07
N HIS A 112 2.38 -2.11 12.45
CA HIS A 112 2.86 -3.46 12.15
C HIS A 112 3.03 -3.72 10.64
N CYS A 113 2.14 -3.17 9.81
CA CYS A 113 2.21 -3.28 8.35
C CYS A 113 3.31 -2.39 7.72
N ILE A 114 3.63 -1.25 8.37
CA ILE A 114 4.74 -0.37 7.97
C ILE A 114 6.10 -0.99 8.30
N PHE A 115 6.23 -1.72 9.41
CA PHE A 115 7.51 -2.20 9.92
C PHE A 115 7.99 -3.56 9.38
N VAL A 116 7.19 -4.29 8.58
CA VAL A 116 7.70 -5.50 7.90
C VAL A 116 8.88 -5.11 7.02
N SER A 117 10.07 -5.66 7.27
CA SER A 117 11.26 -5.23 6.55
C SER A 117 11.26 -5.71 5.11
N HIS A 118 11.91 -4.96 4.21
CA HIS A 118 12.06 -5.37 2.81
C HIS A 118 12.72 -6.76 2.67
N ALA A 119 13.64 -7.10 3.58
CA ALA A 119 14.28 -8.42 3.61
C ALA A 119 13.30 -9.55 4.00
N GLU A 120 12.33 -9.27 4.88
CA GLU A 120 11.27 -10.24 5.22
C GLU A 120 10.30 -10.41 4.06
N LEU A 121 9.94 -9.33 3.36
CA LEU A 121 9.12 -9.40 2.16
C LEU A 121 9.81 -10.16 1.02
N GLN A 122 11.11 -9.99 0.80
CA GLN A 122 11.85 -10.75 -0.20
C GLN A 122 11.84 -12.25 0.10
N LYS A 123 11.97 -12.66 1.36
CA LYS A 123 11.83 -14.07 1.77
C LYS A 123 10.43 -14.62 1.47
N LEU A 124 9.40 -13.77 1.57
CA LEU A 124 8.03 -14.12 1.17
C LEU A 124 7.83 -14.13 -0.34
N VAL A 125 8.76 -13.65 -1.16
CA VAL A 125 8.70 -13.85 -2.63
C VAL A 125 9.39 -15.18 -2.98
N GLU A 126 10.49 -15.51 -2.32
CA GLU A 126 11.33 -16.68 -2.63
C GLU A 126 10.77 -18.01 -2.08
N LYS A 127 9.85 -17.98 -1.12
CA LYS A 127 9.29 -19.21 -0.54
C LYS A 127 8.39 -19.92 -1.57
N PRO A 128 8.64 -21.20 -1.90
CA PRO A 128 7.77 -21.94 -2.81
C PRO A 128 6.36 -22.02 -2.23
N LEU A 129 5.34 -21.86 -3.09
CA LEU A 129 3.94 -22.01 -2.71
C LEU A 129 3.76 -23.47 -2.25
N SER A 130 3.56 -23.69 -0.96
CA SER A 130 3.16 -24.99 -0.44
C SER A 130 1.76 -25.28 -0.97
N LEU A 131 1.70 -26.12 -2.00
CA LEU A 131 0.48 -26.80 -2.43
C LEU A 131 0.12 -27.78 -1.31
N GLU A 132 -0.82 -27.38 -0.46
CA GLU A 132 -1.61 -28.32 0.34
C GLU A 132 -2.67 -29.01 -0.52
#